data_AF-A0A1G3J7C0-F1
#
_entry.id   AF-A0A1G3J7C0-F1
#
_cell.length_a   1.000
_cell.length_b   1.000
_cell.length_c   1.000
_cell.angle_alpha   90.00
_cell.angle_beta   90.00
_cell.angle_gamma   90.00
#
_symmetry.space_group_name_H-M   'P 1'
#
loop_
_entity.id
_entity.type
_entity.pdbx_description
1 polymer ?
#
loop_
_entity_poly.entity_id
_entity_poly.type
_entity_poly.pdbx_seq_one_letter_code
_entity_poly.pdbx_strand_id
1 'polypeptide(L)' 'MSAQTAAQEAAQEAFEERAAIMEFCGGMTRAQAEAMARQAQSRPAAPPPVPPQKQSPGYLDFRANWHNRRKHF' A
#
# COMPACT_ATOMS: atom_id res chain seq x y z
N MET A 1 -11.78 -12.11 22.53
CA MET A 1 -10.45 -11.65 22.10
C MET A 1 -10.56 -10.21 21.67
N SER A 2 -9.67 -9.33 22.13
CA SER A 2 -9.72 -7.90 21.81
C SER A 2 -9.15 -7.65 20.40
N ALA A 3 -9.62 -6.61 19.72
CA ALA A 3 -9.14 -6.24 18.38
C ALA A 3 -7.63 -5.94 18.33
N GLN A 4 -7.04 -5.55 19.47
CA GLN A 4 -5.59 -5.37 19.61
C GLN A 4 -4.81 -6.68 19.49
N THR A 5 -5.32 -7.78 20.05
CA THR A 5 -4.66 -9.09 19.98
C THR A 5 -4.65 -9.61 18.54
N ALA A 6 -5.79 -9.53 17.85
CA ALA A 6 -5.90 -9.98 16.45
C ALA A 6 -4.96 -9.20 15.50
N ALA A 7 -4.79 -7.89 15.73
CA ALA A 7 -3.87 -7.08 14.94
C ALA A 7 -2.40 -7.45 15.17
N GLN A 8 -2.03 -7.81 16.42
CA GLN A 8 -0.68 -8.27 16.75
C GLN A 8 -0.39 -9.65 16.16
N GLU A 9 -1.34 -10.58 16.24
CA GLU A 9 -1.24 -11.92 15.64
C GLU A 9 -1.06 -11.84 14.13
N ALA A 10 -1.88 -11.03 13.43
CA ALA A 10 -1.74 -10.82 12.00
C ALA A 10 -0.38 -10.18 11.61
N ALA A 11 0.13 -9.27 12.43
CA ALA A 11 1.44 -8.66 12.20
C ALA A 11 2.59 -9.67 12.37
N GLN A 12 2.46 -10.58 13.33
CA GLN A 12 3.41 -11.66 13.59
C GLN A 12 3.38 -12.71 12.46
N GLU A 13 2.18 -13.15 12.06
CA GLU A 13 2.02 -14.12 10.97
C GLU A 13 2.61 -13.59 9.66
N ALA A 14 2.31 -12.34 9.30
CA ALA A 14 2.88 -11.71 8.11
C ALA A 14 4.41 -11.53 8.20
N PHE A 15 4.96 -11.37 9.40
CA PHE A 15 6.42 -11.35 9.61
C PHE A 15 7.03 -12.73 9.35
N GLU A 16 6.44 -13.78 9.91
CA GLU A 16 6.89 -15.16 9.75
C GLU A 16 6.81 -15.64 8.30
N GLU A 17 5.71 -15.32 7.60
CA GLU A 17 5.52 -15.63 6.19
C GLU A 17 6.61 -14.99 5.32
N ARG A 18 6.91 -13.70 5.55
CA ARG A 18 7.98 -13.00 4.83
C ARG A 18 9.35 -13.62 5.09
N ALA A 19 9.67 -13.94 6.34
CA ALA A 19 10.93 -14.58 6.68
C ALA A 19 11.04 -15.97 6.01
N ALA A 20 9.97 -16.77 6.02
CA ALA A 20 9.93 -18.07 5.37
C ALA A 20 10.11 -17.97 3.85
N ILE A 21 9.48 -16.99 3.19
CA ILE A 21 9.65 -16.74 1.76
C ILE A 21 11.11 -16.39 1.43
N MET A 22 11.74 -15.52 2.21
CA MET A 22 13.14 -15.12 1.98
C MET A 22 14.13 -16.25 2.24
N GLU A 23 13.86 -17.10 3.23
CA GLU A 23 14.64 -18.32 3.49
C GLU A 23 14.54 -19.31 2.33
N PHE A 24 13.31 -19.68 1.94
CA PHE A 24 13.07 -20.71 0.94
C PHE A 24 13.40 -20.25 -0.49
N CYS A 25 12.89 -19.09 -0.91
CA CYS A 25 13.06 -18.60 -2.27
C CYS A 25 14.38 -17.82 -2.46
N GLY A 26 14.85 -17.13 -1.41
CA GLY A 26 16.05 -16.30 -1.46
C GLY A 26 17.34 -17.06 -1.13
N GLY A 27 17.25 -18.29 -0.64
CA GLY A 27 18.41 -19.07 -0.17
C GLY A 27 19.12 -18.42 1.02
N MET A 28 18.45 -17.52 1.74
CA MET A 28 18.98 -16.85 2.92
C MET A 28 18.91 -17.78 4.12
N THR A 29 19.80 -17.60 5.09
CA THR A 29 19.61 -18.24 6.38
C THR A 29 18.41 -17.62 7.11
N ARG A 30 17.77 -18.38 8.01
CA ARG A 30 16.66 -17.86 8.83
C ARG A 30 16.98 -16.52 9.50
N ALA A 31 18.19 -16.39 10.07
CA ALA A 31 18.64 -15.16 10.73
C ALA A 31 18.74 -13.97 9.76
N GLN A 32 19.21 -14.20 8.54
CA GLN A 32 19.27 -13.15 7.50
C GLN A 32 17.87 -12.76 7.01
N ALA A 33 17.00 -13.74 6.78
CA ALA A 33 15.63 -13.53 6.36
C ALA A 33 14.82 -12.73 7.40
N GLU A 34 14.96 -13.04 8.69
CA GLU A 34 14.32 -12.29 9.77
C GLU A 34 14.82 -10.86 9.88
N ALA A 35 16.13 -10.64 9.73
CA ALA A 35 16.71 -9.29 9.72
C ALA A 35 16.14 -8.44 8.57
N MET A 36 16.01 -9.03 7.37
CA MET A 36 15.41 -8.39 6.20
C MET A 36 13.90 -8.15 6.38
N ALA A 37 13.18 -9.09 7.00
CA ALA A 37 11.74 -8.97 7.25
C ALA A 37 11.43 -7.79 8.19
N ARG A 38 12.28 -7.56 9.19
CA ARG A 38 12.17 -6.39 10.10
C ARG A 38 12.39 -5.07 9.37
N GLN A 39 13.34 -5.01 8.43
CA GLN A 39 13.57 -3.82 7.60
C GLN A 39 12.41 -3.54 6.63
N ALA A 40 11.77 -4.59 6.10
CA ALA A 40 10.62 -4.43 5.23
C ALA A 40 9.39 -3.86 5.97
N GLN A 41 9.21 -4.20 7.24
CA GLN A 41 8.15 -3.65 8.10
C GLN A 41 8.33 -2.15 8.39
N SER A 42 9.56 -1.64 8.43
CA SER A 42 9.83 -0.23 8.74
C SER A 42 9.75 0.70 7.52
N ARG A 43 9.61 0.17 6.30
CA ARG A 43 9.42 0.99 5.11
C ARG A 43 7.95 1.36 4.96
N PRO A 44 7.57 2.65 5.06
CA PRO A 44 6.21 3.05 4.70
C PRO A 44 5.97 2.65 3.25
N ALA A 45 4.83 2.03 2.98
CA ALA A 45 4.43 1.73 1.61
C ALA A 45 4.51 3.03 0.80
N ALA A 46 5.31 3.03 -0.26
CA ALA A 46 5.35 4.17 -1.16
C ALA A 46 3.90 4.41 -1.62
N PRO A 47 3.39 5.65 -1.56
CA PRO A 47 2.05 5.93 -2.05
C PRO A 47 1.98 5.44 -3.51
N PRO A 48 0.88 4.78 -3.92
CA PRO A 48 0.73 4.34 -5.30
C PRO A 48 0.96 5.55 -6.22
N PRO A 49 1.59 5.35 -7.39
CA PRO A 49 1.78 6.45 -8.32
C PRO A 49 0.40 7.05 -8.63
N VAL A 50 0.20 8.30 -8.25
CA VAL A 50 -1.02 9.02 -8.59
C VAL A 50 -1.00 9.11 -10.12
N PRO A 51 -2.04 8.62 -10.83
CA PRO A 51 -2.09 8.76 -12.27
C PRO A 51 -1.93 10.24 -12.61
N PRO A 52 -1.12 10.59 -13.63
CA PRO A 52 -0.95 11.98 -14.02
C PRO A 52 -2.34 12.54 -14.27
N GLN A 53 -2.71 13.59 -13.51
CA GLN A 53 -3.97 14.29 -13.73
C GLN A 53 -3.90 14.92 -15.11
N LYS A 54 -4.38 14.20 -16.13
CA LYS A 54 -4.53 14.71 -17.48
C LYS A 54 -5.62 15.77 -17.44
N GLN A 55 -5.24 17.00 -17.08
CA GLN A 55 -6.04 18.19 -17.29
C GLN A 55 -5.99 18.50 -18.79
N SER A 56 -6.61 17.64 -19.61
CA SER A 56 -6.77 17.94 -21.02
C SER A 56 -7.70 19.15 -21.17
N PRO A 57 -7.55 19.97 -22.22
CA PRO A 57 -8.46 21.08 -22.48
C PRO A 57 -9.94 20.66 -22.42
N GLY A 58 -10.28 19.52 -23.03
CA GLY A 58 -11.64 18.97 -22.97
C GLY A 58 -12.13 18.59 -21.56
N TYR A 59 -11.24 18.20 -20.64
CA TYR A 59 -11.61 17.93 -19.25
C TYR A 59 -11.94 19.23 -18.50
N LEU A 60 -11.22 20.31 -18.77
CA LEU A 60 -11.49 21.63 -18.18
C LEU A 60 -12.83 22.19 -18.68
N ASP A 61 -13.11 22.06 -19.97
CA ASP A 61 -14.38 22.47 -20.58
C ASP A 61 -15.57 21.68 -20.03
N PHE A 62 -15.42 20.35 -19.92
CA PHE A 62 -16.42 19.49 -19.27
C PHE A 62 -16.66 19.92 -17.83
N ARG A 63 -15.59 20.14 -17.05
CA ARG A 63 -15.71 20.53 -15.64
C ARG A 63 -16.44 21.86 -15.48
N ALA A 64 -16.14 22.85 -16.32
CA ALA A 64 -16.80 24.14 -16.32
C ALA A 64 -18.30 24.04 -16.67
N ASN A 65 -18.64 23.31 -17.74
CA ASN A 65 -20.02 23.12 -18.18
C ASN A 65 -20.86 22.36 -17.13
N TRP A 66 -20.29 21.29 -16.57
CA TRP A 66 -20.93 20.52 -15.49
C TRP A 66 -21.23 21.38 -14.26
N HIS A 67 -20.28 22.22 -13.83
CA HIS A 67 -20.45 23.08 -12.66
C HIS A 67 -21.54 24.14 -12.87
N ASN A 68 -21.65 24.69 -14.08
CA ASN A 68 -22.74 25.63 -14.41
C ASN A 68 -24.10 24.94 -14.40
N ARG A 69 -24.22 23.75 -15.00
CA ARG A 69 -25.49 23.00 -15.02
C ARG A 69 -25.98 22.66 -13.60
N ARG A 70 -25.07 22.30 -12.69
CA ARG A 70 -25.44 21.99 -11.29
C ARG A 70 -25.95 23.18 -10.48
N LYS A 71 -25.73 24.42 -10.90
CA LYS A 71 -26.21 25.62 -10.20
C LYS A 71 -27.60 26.07 -10.66
N HIS A 72 -28.12 25.46 -11.72
CA HIS A 72 -29.42 25.80 -12.31
C HIS A 72 -30.50 24.73 -12.06
N PHE A 73 -30.20 23.75 -11.22
CA PHE A 73 -31.14 22.83 -10.56
C PHE A 73 -31.12 23.12 -9.06
#